data_AF-A0A6A5F5A7-F1
#
_entry.id   AF-A0A6A5F5A7-F1
#
_cell.length_a   1.000
_cell.length_b   1.000
_cell.length_c   1.000
_cell.angle_alpha   90.00
_cell.angle_beta   90.00
_cell.angle_gamma   90.00
#
_symmetry.space_group_name_H-M   'P 1'
#
loop_
_entity.id
_entity.type
_entity.pdbx_description
1 polymer ?
#
loop_
_entity_poly.entity_id
_entity_poly.type
_entity_poly.pdbx_seq_one_letter_code
_entity_poly.pdbx_strand_id
1 'polypeptide(L)'
;MDVNNTHSAFWLCVLVQDSYGMFSVVQLDLLPYKDDLQQYCRMWQGRTCLLRGIKVVQRVTRERNTRLFSLIDSLWPPVMPLKDHGNTPSMSSEGKPAGPAPSFCYLLSGQESSVEPTQEQIVSPLYLPPTKQNLRDILQSELKTCCFSFVATVLYKRIMQSSDVGQGEVWLVLTDPSLQEEQLERPCRRTVALCVSTSCVLTSSVLEALNSPAACRVSFRDAIREHGVLLCVEQSVVEMCSVEPEGNLKSSARPESLSEPQAKTLPQPVRLDSLSPEITPNSICSLSGMIVGVDENTAYSWPACNHCGSDNLEMLAERPQNFHCVSCKSVVDKPDTRIQLEVLLTSSLSNCTLKVKLQQKTIMSIINTAALEGNEFPGYDVENVLGKEVGPLAAYVRVVTRKPALWIGLEEICL
;
A
#
# COMPACT_ATOMS: atom_id res chain seq x y z
N MET A 1 -17.73 1.95 -35.23
CA MET A 1 -16.63 2.89 -34.99
C MET A 1 -16.09 2.54 -33.64
N ASP A 2 -15.10 1.67 -33.66
CA ASP A 2 -14.48 1.04 -32.49
C ASP A 2 -13.75 2.09 -31.67
N VAL A 3 -14.17 2.24 -30.41
CA VAL A 3 -13.45 3.03 -29.43
C VAL A 3 -12.31 2.14 -28.92
N ASN A 4 -11.10 2.54 -29.29
CA ASN A 4 -9.81 2.03 -28.86
C ASN A 4 -9.83 1.42 -27.44
N ASN A 5 -9.86 0.10 -27.38
CA ASN A 5 -9.54 -0.64 -26.17
C ASN A 5 -8.02 -0.74 -26.09
N THR A 6 -7.35 0.30 -25.58
CA THR A 6 -5.93 0.23 -25.23
C THR A 6 -5.79 -0.69 -24.02
N HIS A 7 -5.75 -2.00 -24.27
CA HIS A 7 -5.30 -2.96 -23.26
C HIS A 7 -3.89 -2.57 -22.84
N SER A 8 -3.74 -2.09 -21.61
CA SER A 8 -2.43 -1.93 -20.98
C SER A 8 -1.75 -3.30 -21.01
N ALA A 9 -0.63 -3.42 -21.73
CA ALA A 9 0.13 -4.67 -21.79
C ALA A 9 0.89 -4.84 -20.48
N PHE A 10 0.68 -5.97 -19.78
CA PHE A 10 1.41 -6.33 -18.57
C PHE A 10 2.46 -7.38 -18.89
N TRP A 11 3.65 -7.22 -18.33
CA TRP A 11 4.73 -8.22 -18.43
C TRP A 11 4.85 -8.99 -17.12
N LEU A 12 5.05 -10.29 -17.22
CA LEU A 12 5.34 -11.14 -16.06
C LEU A 12 6.85 -11.33 -15.95
N CYS A 13 7.40 -11.05 -14.77
CA CYS A 13 8.82 -11.27 -14.48
C CYS A 13 8.98 -12.53 -13.61
N VAL A 14 9.78 -13.49 -14.08
CA VAL A 14 10.09 -14.71 -13.33
C VAL A 14 11.57 -14.72 -12.97
N LEU A 15 11.88 -14.69 -11.68
CA LEU A 15 13.24 -14.89 -11.19
C LEU A 15 13.54 -16.39 -11.09
N VAL A 16 14.58 -16.85 -11.79
CA VAL A 16 15.00 -18.25 -11.82
C VAL A 16 16.43 -18.38 -11.33
N GLN A 17 16.74 -19.55 -10.75
CA GLN A 17 18.08 -19.93 -10.31
C GLN A 17 18.42 -21.31 -10.87
N ASP A 18 19.63 -21.48 -11.39
CA ASP A 18 20.13 -22.78 -11.83
C ASP A 18 20.85 -23.56 -10.71
N SER A 19 21.25 -24.81 -10.99
CA SER A 19 21.94 -25.66 -10.02
C SER A 19 23.37 -25.22 -9.67
N TYR A 20 23.91 -24.23 -10.37
CA TYR A 20 25.21 -23.62 -10.10
C TYR A 20 25.09 -22.28 -9.37
N GLY A 21 23.86 -21.87 -9.05
CA GLY A 21 23.56 -20.65 -8.29
C GLY A 21 23.48 -19.40 -9.16
N MET A 22 23.41 -19.52 -10.48
CA MET A 22 23.24 -18.38 -11.37
C MET A 22 21.78 -17.95 -11.40
N PHE A 23 21.53 -16.66 -11.19
CA PHE A 23 20.22 -16.06 -11.31
C PHE A 23 19.98 -15.48 -12.70
N SER A 24 18.74 -15.56 -13.17
CA SER A 24 18.25 -14.87 -14.35
C SER A 24 16.82 -14.38 -14.13
N VAL A 25 16.45 -13.27 -14.77
CA VAL A 25 15.06 -12.79 -14.82
C VAL A 25 14.52 -13.08 -16.20
N VAL A 26 13.46 -13.87 -16.29
CA VAL A 26 12.73 -14.12 -17.53
C VAL A 26 11.57 -13.15 -17.62
N GLN A 27 11.61 -12.26 -18.60
CA GLN A 27 10.52 -11.36 -18.95
C GLN A 27 9.62 -12.07 -19.96
N LEU A 28 8.37 -12.31 -19.56
CA LEU A 28 7.38 -13.00 -20.37
C LEU A 28 6.40 -11.99 -20.95
N ASP A 29 6.18 -12.09 -22.26
CA ASP A 29 5.26 -11.24 -23.00
C ASP A 29 3.80 -11.51 -22.59
N LEU A 30 3.05 -10.42 -22.40
CA LEU A 30 1.58 -10.34 -22.37
C LEU A 30 0.87 -11.32 -21.42
N LEU A 31 0.61 -10.88 -20.18
CA LEU A 31 -0.48 -11.48 -19.41
C LEU A 31 -1.83 -11.05 -20.01
N PRO A 32 -2.74 -12.00 -20.33
CA PRO A 32 -4.07 -11.64 -20.80
C PRO A 32 -4.87 -10.93 -19.69
N TYR A 33 -4.65 -11.27 -18.41
CA TYR A 33 -5.32 -10.66 -17.26
C TYR A 33 -4.41 -10.52 -16.03
N LYS A 34 -4.56 -9.41 -15.28
CA LYS A 34 -3.82 -9.16 -14.02
C LYS A 34 -4.10 -10.20 -12.93
N ASP A 35 -5.27 -10.84 -12.97
CA ASP A 35 -5.74 -11.76 -11.93
C ASP A 35 -5.12 -13.17 -12.02
N ASP A 36 -4.42 -13.47 -13.10
CA ASP A 36 -3.78 -14.77 -13.30
C ASP A 36 -2.49 -14.94 -12.46
N LEU A 37 -2.02 -13.88 -11.78
CA LEU A 37 -0.77 -13.90 -10.99
C LEU A 37 -0.75 -15.07 -9.98
N GLN A 38 -1.85 -15.32 -9.28
CA GLN A 38 -1.94 -16.43 -8.33
C GLN A 38 -1.81 -17.81 -8.99
N GLN A 39 -2.31 -17.95 -10.22
CA GLN A 39 -2.15 -19.18 -11.00
C GLN A 39 -0.68 -19.39 -11.34
N TYR A 40 0.02 -18.36 -11.82
CA TYR A 40 1.46 -18.43 -12.11
C TYR A 40 2.29 -18.74 -10.86
N CYS A 41 1.98 -18.10 -9.72
CA CYS A 41 2.63 -18.44 -8.46
C CYS A 41 2.46 -19.92 -8.12
N ARG A 42 1.24 -20.48 -8.20
CA ARG A 42 1.00 -21.91 -7.94
C ARG A 42 1.72 -22.84 -8.94
N MET A 43 1.85 -22.41 -10.20
CA MET A 43 2.45 -23.19 -11.27
C MET A 43 3.98 -23.23 -11.21
N TRP A 44 4.64 -22.10 -10.90
CA TRP A 44 6.09 -21.99 -11.04
C TRP A 44 6.85 -21.74 -9.74
N GLN A 45 6.22 -21.15 -8.72
CA GLN A 45 6.93 -20.78 -7.51
C GLN A 45 7.46 -22.01 -6.79
N GLY A 46 8.76 -21.99 -6.52
CA GLY A 46 9.48 -23.10 -5.90
C GLY A 46 9.50 -24.38 -6.70
N ARG A 47 9.10 -24.36 -7.99
CA ARG A 47 9.13 -25.55 -8.85
C ARG A 47 10.35 -25.54 -9.76
N THR A 48 10.83 -26.72 -10.09
CA THR A 48 11.79 -26.88 -11.18
C THR A 48 11.06 -26.67 -12.50
N CYS A 49 11.58 -25.76 -13.32
CA CYS A 49 11.02 -25.43 -14.61
C CYS A 49 12.09 -25.59 -15.71
N LEU A 50 11.66 -26.07 -16.87
CA LEU A 50 12.46 -26.08 -18.08
C LEU A 50 12.23 -24.78 -18.85
N LEU A 51 13.32 -24.10 -19.19
CA LEU A 51 13.26 -22.90 -20.02
C LEU A 51 13.47 -23.29 -21.49
N ARG A 52 12.50 -22.96 -22.35
CA ARG A 52 12.54 -23.21 -23.80
C ARG A 52 12.30 -21.95 -24.61
N GLY A 53 13.00 -21.82 -25.74
CA GLY A 53 12.79 -20.68 -26.64
C GLY A 53 13.12 -19.31 -26.01
N ILE A 54 13.95 -19.28 -24.97
CA ILE A 54 14.37 -18.06 -24.30
C ILE A 54 15.51 -17.38 -25.06
N LYS A 55 15.49 -16.04 -25.11
CA LYS A 55 16.55 -15.22 -25.69
C LYS A 55 17.22 -14.39 -24.60
N VAL A 56 18.55 -14.40 -24.57
CA VAL A 56 19.33 -13.50 -23.72
C VAL A 56 19.19 -12.07 -24.25
N VAL A 57 18.63 -11.18 -23.44
CA VAL A 57 18.46 -9.76 -23.78
C VAL A 57 19.72 -9.00 -23.39
N GLN A 58 20.10 -9.08 -22.11
CA GLN A 58 21.29 -8.41 -21.59
C GLN A 58 21.79 -9.04 -20.29
N ARG A 59 23.02 -8.71 -19.92
CA ARG A 59 23.59 -8.99 -18.60
C ARG A 59 23.51 -7.71 -17.76
N VAL A 60 22.92 -7.80 -16.58
CA VAL A 60 22.88 -6.71 -15.60
C VAL A 60 23.81 -7.01 -14.43
N THR A 61 24.30 -5.96 -13.77
CA THR A 61 25.22 -6.06 -12.62
C THR A 61 24.63 -5.35 -11.41
N ARG A 62 25.17 -5.68 -10.23
CA ARG A 62 24.73 -5.13 -8.94
C ARG A 62 24.71 -3.60 -8.90
N GLU A 63 25.68 -2.95 -9.53
CA GLU A 63 25.81 -1.49 -9.56
C GLU A 63 24.73 -0.81 -10.41
N ARG A 64 24.21 -1.52 -11.42
CA ARG A 64 23.22 -0.98 -12.36
C ARG A 64 21.79 -1.32 -11.98
N ASN A 65 21.57 -2.33 -11.13
CA ASN A 65 20.23 -2.79 -10.79
C ASN A 65 20.13 -3.20 -9.31
N THR A 66 20.42 -2.27 -8.40
CA THR A 66 20.49 -2.50 -6.94
C THR A 66 19.25 -3.21 -6.36
N ARG A 67 18.05 -2.89 -6.87
CA ARG A 67 16.77 -3.49 -6.45
C ARG A 67 16.71 -4.98 -6.73
N LEU A 68 17.02 -5.41 -7.95
CA LEU A 68 17.06 -6.83 -8.31
C LEU A 68 18.08 -7.59 -7.48
N PHE A 69 19.27 -7.03 -7.28
CA PHE A 69 20.31 -7.70 -6.49
C PHE A 69 19.96 -7.75 -5.01
N SER A 70 19.21 -6.78 -4.49
CA SER A 70 18.65 -6.85 -3.14
C SER A 70 17.67 -8.01 -2.97
N LEU A 71 16.89 -8.35 -4.00
CA LEU A 71 16.04 -9.55 -4.00
C LEU A 71 16.90 -10.82 -4.04
N ILE A 72 17.89 -10.88 -4.94
CA ILE A 72 18.83 -12.02 -5.03
C ILE A 72 19.52 -12.26 -3.69
N ASP A 73 20.00 -11.19 -3.04
CA ASP A 73 20.67 -11.27 -1.74
C ASP A 73 19.73 -11.81 -0.65
N SER A 74 18.42 -11.50 -0.70
CA SER A 74 17.42 -12.04 0.23
C SER A 74 17.08 -13.52 0.01
N LEU A 75 17.35 -14.03 -1.20
CA LEU A 75 17.11 -15.42 -1.59
C LEU A 75 18.39 -16.27 -1.51
N TRP A 76 19.51 -15.67 -1.07
CA TRP A 76 20.81 -16.33 -0.99
C TRP A 76 21.21 -16.60 0.47
N PRO A 77 21.87 -17.75 0.76
CA PRO A 77 22.17 -18.87 -0.13
C PRO A 77 20.99 -19.86 -0.27
N PRO A 78 20.98 -20.69 -1.33
CA PRO A 78 19.99 -21.76 -1.45
C PRO A 78 20.11 -22.78 -0.31
N VAL A 79 19.00 -23.46 -0.01
CA VAL A 79 18.91 -24.46 1.07
C VAL A 79 19.84 -25.65 0.82
N MET A 80 19.94 -26.08 -0.45
CA MET A 80 20.84 -27.15 -0.88
C MET A 80 22.16 -26.58 -1.43
N PRO A 81 23.32 -27.21 -1.13
CA PRO A 81 24.60 -26.84 -1.72
C PRO A 81 24.57 -26.86 -3.25
N LEU A 82 25.23 -25.87 -3.85
CA LEU A 82 25.33 -25.73 -5.29
C LEU A 82 26.26 -26.79 -5.89
N LYS A 83 26.05 -27.12 -7.17
CA LYS A 83 26.97 -27.98 -7.92
C LYS A 83 28.28 -27.23 -8.16
N ASP A 84 29.40 -27.90 -7.92
CA ASP A 84 30.72 -27.38 -8.29
C ASP A 84 30.91 -27.42 -9.81
N HIS A 85 31.53 -26.38 -10.38
CA HIS A 85 31.93 -26.33 -11.79
C HIS A 85 33.10 -27.28 -12.13
N GLY A 86 33.64 -28.02 -11.15
CA GLY A 86 34.81 -28.88 -11.30
C GLY A 86 34.44 -30.37 -11.43
N ASN A 87 34.87 -31.00 -12.53
CA ASN A 87 34.84 -32.46 -12.76
C ASN A 87 35.84 -33.24 -11.87
N THR A 88 36.09 -32.82 -10.64
CA THR A 88 36.93 -33.58 -9.69
C THR A 88 36.04 -34.43 -8.80
N PRO A 89 36.14 -35.78 -8.86
CA PRO A 89 35.46 -36.64 -7.91
C PRO A 89 36.19 -36.52 -6.57
N SER A 90 35.81 -35.54 -5.77
CA SER A 90 36.36 -35.35 -4.42
C SER A 90 35.22 -35.28 -3.42
N MET A 91 35.18 -36.32 -2.57
CA MET A 91 34.73 -36.36 -1.17
C MET A 91 33.55 -35.46 -0.78
N SER A 92 32.46 -36.10 -0.36
CA SER A 92 31.31 -35.54 0.40
C SER A 92 31.37 -34.03 0.66
N SER A 93 30.65 -33.27 -0.16
CA SER A 93 30.48 -31.81 -0.05
C SER A 93 29.61 -31.42 1.16
N GLU A 94 29.94 -31.93 2.35
CA GLU A 94 29.41 -31.39 3.60
C GLU A 94 30.23 -30.14 3.98
N GLY A 95 29.61 -28.98 3.87
CA GLY A 95 30.00 -27.83 4.68
C GLY A 95 30.90 -26.76 4.07
N LYS A 96 31.06 -26.64 2.74
CA LYS A 96 31.62 -25.39 2.20
C LYS A 96 30.56 -24.28 2.30
N PRO A 97 30.87 -23.13 2.94
CA PRO A 97 29.95 -22.01 2.96
C PRO A 97 29.69 -21.56 1.54
N ALA A 98 28.41 -21.30 1.21
CA ALA A 98 28.07 -20.70 -0.05
C ALA A 98 28.89 -19.41 -0.22
N GLY A 99 29.51 -19.23 -1.39
CA GLY A 99 30.23 -18.00 -1.71
C GLY A 99 29.32 -16.76 -1.67
N PRO A 100 29.84 -15.58 -1.99
CA PRO A 100 29.00 -14.39 -2.10
C PRO A 100 27.91 -14.58 -3.16
N ALA A 101 26.76 -13.95 -2.95
CA ALA A 101 25.67 -13.94 -3.93
C ALA A 101 26.18 -13.40 -5.29
N PRO A 102 25.65 -13.91 -6.42
CA PRO A 102 26.10 -13.52 -7.75
C PRO A 102 26.13 -12.00 -7.96
N SER A 103 27.18 -11.50 -8.62
CA SER A 103 27.35 -10.07 -8.92
C SER A 103 26.71 -9.63 -10.24
N PHE A 104 26.20 -10.59 -11.01
CA PHE A 104 25.49 -10.35 -12.26
C PHE A 104 24.30 -11.30 -12.42
N CYS A 105 23.34 -10.88 -13.25
CA CYS A 105 22.13 -11.61 -13.56
C CYS A 105 21.83 -11.41 -15.06
N TYR A 106 21.30 -12.43 -15.73
CA TYR A 106 20.87 -12.27 -17.12
C TYR A 106 19.39 -11.90 -17.18
N LEU A 107 19.07 -10.90 -17.99
CA LEU A 107 17.70 -10.65 -18.42
C LEU A 107 17.45 -11.48 -19.67
N LEU A 108 16.41 -12.29 -19.60
CA LEU A 108 15.96 -13.18 -20.63
C LEU A 108 14.58 -12.72 -21.09
N SER A 109 14.24 -12.99 -22.34
CA SER A 109 12.92 -12.76 -22.93
C SER A 109 12.35 -14.07 -23.45
N GLY A 110 11.03 -14.25 -23.32
CA GLY A 110 10.32 -15.44 -23.77
C GLY A 110 8.80 -15.24 -23.77
N GLN A 111 8.09 -16.27 -24.18
CA GLN A 111 6.62 -16.33 -24.12
C GLN A 111 6.19 -17.10 -22.87
N GLU A 112 4.92 -17.05 -22.48
CA GLU A 112 4.39 -17.84 -21.34
C GLU A 112 4.80 -19.33 -21.43
N SER A 113 4.70 -19.94 -22.62
CA SER A 113 5.10 -21.33 -22.89
C SER A 113 6.61 -21.58 -22.81
N SER A 114 7.42 -20.54 -22.63
CA SER A 114 8.87 -20.68 -22.44
C SER A 114 9.23 -21.21 -21.05
N VAL A 115 8.31 -21.20 -20.08
CA VAL A 115 8.53 -21.71 -18.72
C VAL A 115 7.61 -22.91 -18.46
N GLU A 116 8.16 -24.11 -18.62
CA GLU A 116 7.41 -25.35 -18.45
C GLU A 116 7.76 -26.01 -17.11
N PRO A 117 6.82 -26.19 -16.16
CA PRO A 117 7.11 -26.93 -14.93
C PRO A 117 7.40 -28.40 -15.24
N THR A 118 8.41 -28.97 -14.57
CA THR A 118 8.65 -30.42 -14.67
C THR A 118 7.53 -31.20 -13.98
N GLN A 119 7.22 -32.42 -14.45
CA GLN A 119 6.08 -33.23 -13.94
C GLN A 119 6.13 -33.54 -12.43
N GLU A 120 7.29 -33.43 -11.79
CA GLU A 120 7.43 -33.62 -10.35
C GLU A 120 6.82 -32.43 -9.58
N GLN A 121 5.74 -32.66 -8.82
CA GLN A 121 5.07 -31.66 -7.98
C GLN A 121 5.82 -31.33 -6.68
N ILE A 122 7.13 -31.58 -6.63
CA ILE A 122 7.95 -31.42 -5.43
C ILE A 122 8.57 -30.01 -5.46
N VAL A 123 8.58 -29.34 -4.30
CA VAL A 123 9.29 -28.07 -4.13
C VAL A 123 10.78 -28.32 -4.36
N SER A 124 11.38 -27.54 -5.26
CA SER A 124 12.79 -27.64 -5.60
C SER A 124 13.66 -27.43 -4.35
N PRO A 125 14.69 -28.28 -4.13
CA PRO A 125 15.58 -28.13 -2.99
C PRO A 125 16.45 -26.87 -3.05
N LEU A 126 16.51 -26.19 -4.21
CA LEU A 126 17.18 -24.90 -4.36
C LEU A 126 16.30 -23.72 -3.94
N TYR A 127 14.98 -23.93 -3.85
CA TYR A 127 14.05 -22.87 -3.53
C TYR A 127 14.15 -22.46 -2.07
N LEU A 128 14.49 -21.19 -1.84
CA LEU A 128 14.39 -20.54 -0.55
C LEU A 128 13.11 -19.69 -0.53
N PRO A 129 12.09 -20.03 0.28
CA PRO A 129 10.91 -19.19 0.41
C PRO A 129 11.26 -17.85 1.08
N PRO A 130 10.62 -16.74 0.68
CA PRO A 130 10.86 -15.45 1.32
C PRO A 130 10.52 -15.47 2.82
N THR A 131 11.46 -15.05 3.65
CA THR A 131 11.28 -14.96 5.11
C THR A 131 10.35 -13.80 5.45
N LYS A 132 9.24 -14.09 6.14
CA LYS A 132 8.31 -13.06 6.63
C LYS A 132 8.90 -12.37 7.85
N GLN A 133 8.97 -11.04 7.81
CA GLN A 133 9.37 -10.18 8.93
C GLN A 133 8.19 -9.32 9.38
N ASN A 134 8.26 -8.82 10.62
CA ASN A 134 7.31 -7.81 11.09
C ASN A 134 7.81 -6.39 10.72
N LEU A 135 6.91 -5.41 10.74
CA LEU A 135 7.23 -4.05 10.33
C LEU A 135 8.27 -3.40 11.25
N ARG A 136 8.29 -3.73 12.54
CA ARG A 136 9.28 -3.21 13.50
C ARG A 136 10.70 -3.60 13.09
N ASP A 137 10.92 -4.88 12.81
CA ASP A 137 12.24 -5.41 12.43
C ASP A 137 12.71 -4.77 11.12
N ILE A 138 11.79 -4.60 10.16
CA ILE A 138 12.07 -3.95 8.87
C ILE A 138 12.51 -2.50 9.07
N LEU A 139 11.84 -1.76 9.96
CA LEU A 139 12.15 -0.34 10.24
C LEU A 139 13.47 -0.18 11.00
N GLN A 140 13.83 -1.15 11.84
CA GLN A 140 15.07 -1.14 12.63
C GLN A 140 16.30 -1.59 11.83
N SER A 141 16.12 -2.20 10.67
CA SER A 141 17.24 -2.59 9.80
C SER A 141 18.12 -1.38 9.43
N GLU A 142 19.45 -1.54 9.55
CA GLU A 142 20.43 -0.50 9.21
C GLU A 142 20.80 -0.52 7.71
N LEU A 143 20.28 -1.49 6.95
CA LEU A 143 20.62 -1.66 5.55
C LEU A 143 19.90 -0.60 4.70
N LYS A 144 20.68 0.10 3.87
CA LYS A 144 20.18 1.21 3.02
C LYS A 144 19.15 0.75 1.98
N THR A 145 19.35 -0.45 1.44
CA THR A 145 18.48 -1.07 0.44
C THR A 145 18.38 -2.55 0.75
N CYS A 146 17.16 -3.01 1.04
CA CYS A 146 16.89 -4.41 1.34
C CYS A 146 15.51 -4.83 0.88
N CYS A 147 15.38 -6.12 0.58
CA CYS A 147 14.15 -6.77 0.18
C CYS A 147 13.55 -7.49 1.39
N PHE A 148 12.26 -7.30 1.63
CA PHE A 148 11.53 -7.85 2.76
C PHE A 148 10.19 -8.40 2.30
N SER A 149 9.79 -9.50 2.92
CA SER A 149 8.43 -10.01 2.84
C SER A 149 7.75 -9.84 4.18
N PHE A 150 6.50 -9.41 4.21
CA PHE A 150 5.75 -9.17 5.45
C PHE A 150 4.24 -9.22 5.22
N VAL A 151 3.49 -9.30 6.31
CA VAL A 151 2.03 -9.17 6.30
C VAL A 151 1.65 -7.98 7.16
N ALA A 152 0.85 -7.07 6.61
CA ALA A 152 0.42 -5.87 7.30
C ALA A 152 -1.06 -5.60 7.09
N THR A 153 -1.64 -4.79 7.97
CA THR A 153 -2.98 -4.23 7.79
C THR A 153 -2.86 -2.87 7.15
N VAL A 154 -3.54 -2.68 6.03
CA VAL A 154 -3.68 -1.40 5.34
C VAL A 154 -4.78 -0.61 6.04
N LEU A 155 -4.42 0.53 6.63
CA LEU A 155 -5.35 1.42 7.32
C LEU A 155 -5.93 2.47 6.38
N TYR A 156 -5.15 2.91 5.41
CA TYR A 156 -5.53 3.99 4.52
C TYR A 156 -4.79 3.89 3.19
N LYS A 157 -5.43 4.41 2.15
CA LYS A 157 -4.90 4.49 0.79
C LYS A 157 -5.06 5.90 0.25
N ARG A 158 -4.03 6.38 -0.44
CA ARG A 158 -4.08 7.58 -1.28
C ARG A 158 -3.57 7.26 -2.68
N ILE A 159 -4.39 7.54 -3.68
CA ILE A 159 -3.98 7.46 -5.10
C ILE A 159 -3.46 8.83 -5.50
N MET A 160 -2.22 8.92 -5.99
CA MET A 160 -1.71 10.12 -6.63
C MET A 160 -2.08 10.03 -8.11
N GLN A 161 -2.91 10.94 -8.62
CA GLN A 161 -3.21 10.97 -10.06
C GLN A 161 -2.03 11.62 -10.80
N SER A 162 -1.42 10.92 -11.76
CA SER A 162 -0.53 11.56 -12.74
C SER A 162 -1.39 12.20 -13.83
N SER A 163 -1.04 13.42 -14.24
CA SER A 163 -1.81 14.25 -15.18
C SER A 163 -1.92 13.70 -16.61
N ASP A 164 -1.25 12.59 -16.93
CA ASP A 164 -1.35 11.92 -18.23
C ASP A 164 -1.48 10.40 -18.04
N VAL A 165 -2.54 9.85 -18.66
CA VAL A 165 -2.84 8.45 -18.99
C VAL A 165 -2.02 7.38 -18.26
N GLY A 166 -2.42 7.02 -17.03
CA GLY A 166 -1.89 5.88 -16.28
C GLY A 166 -2.54 5.71 -14.91
N GLN A 167 -2.45 4.50 -14.33
CA GLN A 167 -2.65 4.34 -12.88
C GLN A 167 -1.46 5.02 -12.20
N GLY A 168 -1.69 6.12 -11.48
CA GLY A 168 -0.62 6.79 -10.74
C GLY A 168 -0.21 6.01 -9.48
N GLU A 169 0.89 6.44 -8.85
CA GLU A 169 1.42 5.80 -7.64
C GLU A 169 0.38 5.72 -6.52
N VAL A 170 0.36 4.59 -5.81
CA VAL A 170 -0.57 4.37 -4.70
C VAL A 170 0.22 4.35 -3.39
N TRP A 171 -0.10 5.28 -2.50
CA TRP A 171 0.44 5.31 -1.14
C TRP A 171 -0.48 4.57 -0.20
N LEU A 172 0.09 3.61 0.52
CA LEU A 172 -0.58 2.83 1.56
C LEU A 172 0.00 3.20 2.91
N VAL A 173 -0.87 3.30 3.92
CA VAL A 173 -0.46 3.43 5.32
C VAL A 173 -0.74 2.13 6.03
N LEU A 174 0.31 1.54 6.57
CA LEU A 174 0.33 0.17 7.07
C LEU A 174 0.58 0.15 8.58
N THR A 175 0.06 -0.89 9.23
CA THR A 175 0.41 -1.26 10.60
C THR A 175 0.41 -2.78 10.78
N ASP A 176 1.05 -3.25 11.84
CA ASP A 176 1.01 -4.64 12.27
C ASP A 176 1.07 -4.70 13.81
N PRO A 177 0.90 -5.88 14.43
CA PRO A 177 0.95 -5.99 15.89
C PRO A 177 2.27 -5.49 16.49
N SER A 178 3.38 -5.62 15.76
CA SER A 178 4.70 -5.16 16.22
C SER A 178 4.78 -3.64 16.34
N LEU A 179 4.02 -2.86 15.57
CA LEU A 179 3.99 -1.40 15.72
C LEU A 179 3.01 -0.94 16.82
N GLN A 180 2.09 -1.80 17.26
CA GLN A 180 1.01 -1.43 18.18
C GLN A 180 1.30 -1.74 19.67
N GLU A 181 2.27 -2.61 19.95
CA GLU A 181 2.74 -2.91 21.30
C GLU A 181 3.42 -1.69 21.96
N GLU A 182 3.23 -1.50 23.27
CA GLU A 182 3.91 -0.44 24.03
C GLU A 182 5.37 -0.81 24.30
N GLN A 183 6.27 0.17 24.19
CA GLN A 183 7.69 -0.01 24.49
C GLN A 183 8.19 1.04 25.47
N LEU A 184 9.07 0.60 26.36
CA LEU A 184 9.71 1.43 27.39
C LEU A 184 10.96 2.17 26.88
N GLU A 185 11.63 1.65 25.85
CA GLU A 185 13.00 2.09 25.53
C GLU A 185 13.10 3.09 24.38
N ARG A 186 12.24 3.01 23.35
CA ARG A 186 12.16 4.01 22.26
C ARG A 186 10.75 4.11 21.67
N PRO A 187 10.24 5.32 21.35
CA PRO A 187 9.01 5.45 20.59
C PRO A 187 9.24 4.92 19.17
N CYS A 188 8.57 3.81 18.83
CA CYS A 188 8.50 3.31 17.46
C CYS A 188 7.24 3.86 16.79
N ARG A 189 7.33 4.20 15.49
CA ARG A 189 6.18 4.68 14.72
C ARG A 189 5.08 3.63 14.74
N ARG A 190 3.83 4.04 14.98
CA ARG A 190 2.65 3.15 14.98
C ARG A 190 2.23 2.74 13.57
N THR A 191 2.58 3.56 12.59
CA THR A 191 2.26 3.32 11.18
C THR A 191 3.47 3.56 10.29
N VAL A 192 3.46 2.93 9.12
CA VAL A 192 4.49 3.10 8.09
C VAL A 192 3.86 3.33 6.72
N ALA A 193 4.47 4.20 5.92
CA ALA A 193 4.05 4.45 4.55
C ALA A 193 4.74 3.47 3.58
N LEU A 194 3.98 2.95 2.62
CA LEU A 194 4.48 2.15 1.50
C LEU A 194 3.97 2.73 0.19
N CYS A 195 4.85 2.90 -0.79
CA CYS A 195 4.47 3.32 -2.14
C CYS A 195 4.41 2.10 -3.07
N VAL A 196 3.27 1.91 -3.73
CA VAL A 196 3.13 0.97 -4.83
C VAL A 196 3.41 1.73 -6.12
N SER A 197 4.55 1.41 -6.73
CA SER A 197 4.98 1.92 -8.03
C SER A 197 4.01 1.48 -9.13
N THR A 198 3.96 2.25 -10.21
CA THR A 198 3.23 1.90 -11.44
C THR A 198 3.77 0.64 -12.11
N SER A 199 5.00 0.24 -11.77
CA SER A 199 5.61 -1.01 -12.23
C SER A 199 5.13 -2.26 -11.48
N CYS A 200 4.46 -2.09 -10.33
CA CYS A 200 3.89 -3.19 -9.55
C CYS A 200 2.43 -3.44 -9.93
N VAL A 201 2.10 -4.68 -10.28
CA VAL A 201 0.73 -5.07 -10.66
C VAL A 201 -0.08 -5.43 -9.42
N LEU A 202 -1.19 -4.73 -9.19
CA LEU A 202 -2.20 -5.11 -8.21
C LEU A 202 -3.32 -5.91 -8.90
N THR A 203 -3.69 -7.06 -8.33
CA THR A 203 -4.85 -7.85 -8.78
C THR A 203 -6.16 -7.14 -8.46
N SER A 204 -7.24 -7.52 -9.13
CA SER A 204 -8.59 -6.97 -8.91
C SER A 204 -9.04 -7.17 -7.46
N SER A 205 -8.77 -8.34 -6.88
CA SER A 205 -9.10 -8.63 -5.47
C SER A 205 -8.41 -7.70 -4.48
N VAL A 206 -7.14 -7.37 -4.72
CA VAL A 206 -6.41 -6.40 -3.89
C VAL A 206 -6.95 -4.99 -4.12
N LEU A 207 -7.21 -4.62 -5.38
CA LEU A 207 -7.73 -3.29 -5.70
C LEU A 207 -9.12 -3.04 -5.09
N GLU A 208 -10.00 -4.05 -5.13
CA GLU A 208 -11.32 -4.04 -4.50
C GLU A 208 -11.21 -3.86 -2.99
N ALA A 209 -10.37 -4.66 -2.33
CA ALA A 209 -10.14 -4.55 -0.89
C ALA A 209 -9.58 -3.17 -0.50
N LEU A 210 -8.63 -2.64 -1.29
CA LEU A 210 -8.05 -1.31 -1.07
C LEU A 210 -9.02 -0.16 -1.37
N ASN A 211 -10.05 -0.38 -2.18
CA ASN A 211 -11.11 0.61 -2.45
C ASN A 211 -12.23 0.56 -1.41
N SER A 212 -12.29 -0.49 -0.59
CA SER A 212 -13.17 -0.56 0.56
C SER A 212 -12.72 0.45 1.63
N PRO A 213 -13.65 1.11 2.34
CA PRO A 213 -13.29 1.96 3.48
C PRO A 213 -12.78 1.16 4.68
N ALA A 214 -12.95 -0.17 4.69
CA ALA A 214 -12.51 -1.01 5.80
C ALA A 214 -11.02 -1.35 5.69
N ALA A 215 -10.33 -1.35 6.83
CA ALA A 215 -8.95 -1.85 6.92
C ALA A 215 -8.86 -3.31 6.45
N CYS A 216 -7.82 -3.62 5.67
CA CYS A 216 -7.65 -4.95 5.07
C CYS A 216 -6.26 -5.53 5.31
N ARG A 217 -6.17 -6.85 5.51
CA ARG A 217 -4.91 -7.55 5.76
C ARG A 217 -4.31 -8.07 4.45
N VAL A 218 -3.09 -7.62 4.17
CA VAL A 218 -2.41 -7.83 2.88
C VAL A 218 -1.01 -8.39 3.11
N SER A 219 -0.63 -9.35 2.28
CA SER A 219 0.71 -9.91 2.19
C SER A 219 1.50 -9.14 1.14
N PHE A 220 2.66 -8.63 1.53
CA PHE A 220 3.62 -7.96 0.67
C PHE A 220 4.84 -8.87 0.57
N ARG A 221 5.07 -9.45 -0.61
CA ARG A 221 6.26 -10.24 -0.90
C ARG A 221 7.21 -9.41 -1.72
N ASP A 222 8.49 -9.54 -1.38
CA ASP A 222 9.60 -8.93 -2.09
C ASP A 222 9.47 -7.40 -2.22
N ALA A 223 8.99 -6.75 -1.16
CA ALA A 223 8.93 -5.29 -1.05
C ALA A 223 10.31 -4.74 -0.70
N ILE A 224 10.64 -3.56 -1.21
CA ILE A 224 11.96 -2.97 -1.07
C ILE A 224 11.90 -1.81 -0.09
N ARG A 225 12.83 -1.77 0.85
CA ARG A 225 13.13 -0.56 1.62
C ARG A 225 14.28 0.15 0.94
N GLU A 226 14.07 1.39 0.50
CA GLU A 226 15.08 2.21 -0.15
C GLU A 226 15.08 3.61 0.47
N HIS A 227 16.22 4.04 1.01
CA HIS A 227 16.36 5.34 1.69
C HIS A 227 15.31 5.58 2.81
N GLY A 228 14.90 4.51 3.49
CA GLY A 228 13.91 4.57 4.57
C GLY A 228 12.45 4.53 4.11
N VAL A 229 12.18 4.46 2.81
CA VAL A 229 10.82 4.35 2.24
C VAL A 229 10.57 2.91 1.81
N LEU A 230 9.39 2.36 2.14
CA LEU A 230 8.96 1.06 1.63
C LEU A 230 8.31 1.20 0.25
N LEU A 231 8.68 0.33 -0.68
CA LEU A 231 8.30 0.36 -2.08
C LEU A 231 7.86 -1.03 -2.54
N CYS A 232 6.78 -1.10 -3.31
CA CYS A 232 6.46 -2.24 -4.15
C CYS A 232 6.74 -1.89 -5.61
N VAL A 233 7.51 -2.73 -6.29
CA VAL A 233 7.98 -2.53 -7.67
C VAL A 233 7.66 -3.76 -8.52
N GLU A 234 8.21 -3.87 -9.73
CA GLU A 234 7.89 -4.93 -10.69
C GLU A 234 8.23 -6.36 -10.24
N GLN A 235 9.11 -6.53 -9.24
CA GLN A 235 9.39 -7.84 -8.64
C GLN A 235 8.55 -8.12 -7.37
N SER A 236 7.83 -7.12 -6.85
CA SER A 236 7.03 -7.28 -5.63
C SER A 236 5.68 -7.91 -5.94
N VAL A 237 5.19 -8.77 -5.04
CA VAL A 237 3.87 -9.39 -5.15
C VAL A 237 2.99 -8.98 -3.98
N VAL A 238 1.81 -8.44 -4.27
CA VAL A 238 0.83 -7.98 -3.29
C VAL A 238 -0.40 -8.87 -3.37
N GLU A 239 -0.78 -9.49 -2.27
CA GLU A 239 -1.89 -10.47 -2.22
C GLU A 239 -2.76 -10.29 -0.98
N MET A 240 -4.06 -10.54 -1.11
CA MET A 240 -4.98 -10.60 0.02
C MET A 240 -4.65 -11.79 0.92
N CYS A 241 -4.57 -11.57 2.23
CA CYS A 241 -4.49 -12.68 3.17
C CYS A 241 -5.85 -13.38 3.22
N SER A 242 -5.88 -14.70 2.99
CA SER A 242 -7.08 -15.50 3.25
C SER A 242 -7.42 -15.40 4.74
N VAL A 243 -8.63 -14.92 5.04
CA VAL A 243 -9.22 -15.06 6.37
C VAL A 243 -9.59 -16.53 6.51
N GLU A 244 -8.78 -17.33 7.20
CA GLU A 244 -9.31 -18.61 7.66
C GLU A 244 -10.46 -18.29 8.62
N PRO A 245 -11.68 -18.82 8.38
CA PRO A 245 -12.77 -18.58 9.29
C PRO A 245 -12.39 -19.18 10.65
N GLU A 246 -12.37 -18.34 11.69
CA GLU A 246 -12.32 -18.81 13.07
C GLU A 246 -13.60 -19.60 13.38
N GLY A 247 -13.60 -20.89 13.02
CA GLY A 247 -14.81 -21.69 13.08
C GLY A 247 -14.63 -23.09 12.50
N ASN A 248 -13.90 -23.94 13.23
CA ASN A 248 -14.20 -25.38 13.46
C ASN A 248 -12.91 -26.21 13.63
N LEU A 249 -12.32 -26.16 14.82
CA LEU A 249 -11.40 -27.21 15.28
C LEU A 249 -11.87 -27.71 16.65
N LYS A 250 -12.91 -28.55 16.64
CA LYS A 250 -13.05 -29.60 17.65
C LYS A 250 -12.56 -30.91 17.04
N SER A 251 -11.67 -31.58 17.77
CA SER A 251 -11.25 -32.98 17.63
C SER A 251 -10.27 -33.31 16.49
N SER A 252 -8.97 -33.48 16.80
CA SER A 252 -8.40 -34.75 17.27
C SER A 252 -6.88 -34.62 17.43
N ALA A 253 -6.31 -35.34 18.40
CA ALA A 253 -4.93 -35.23 18.87
C ALA A 253 -3.91 -35.98 17.98
N ARG A 254 -2.76 -35.32 17.66
CA ARG A 254 -1.34 -35.81 17.58
C ARG A 254 -0.47 -34.98 16.58
N PRO A 255 0.89 -35.01 16.65
CA PRO A 255 1.67 -34.04 17.41
C PRO A 255 2.63 -33.19 16.54
N GLU A 256 3.06 -32.07 17.12
CA GLU A 256 4.32 -31.36 16.84
C GLU A 256 4.73 -31.19 15.37
N SER A 257 4.10 -30.23 14.69
CA SER A 257 4.73 -29.49 13.61
C SER A 257 4.74 -28.01 13.99
N LEU A 258 5.83 -27.32 13.67
CA LEU A 258 6.15 -25.95 14.05
C LEU A 258 4.96 -25.01 13.83
N SER A 259 4.26 -24.69 14.90
CA SER A 259 3.12 -23.78 14.88
C SER A 259 3.59 -22.42 14.38
N GLU A 260 2.99 -21.93 13.29
CA GLU A 260 3.09 -20.52 12.91
C GLU A 260 2.75 -19.65 14.13
N PRO A 261 3.45 -18.52 14.35
CA PRO A 261 3.14 -17.65 15.48
C PRO A 261 1.67 -17.24 15.36
N GLN A 262 0.85 -17.59 16.36
CA GLN A 262 -0.53 -17.12 16.45
C GLN A 262 -0.55 -15.62 16.13
N ALA A 263 -1.22 -15.26 15.04
CA ALA A 263 -1.28 -13.88 14.58
C ALA A 263 -1.94 -13.05 15.68
N LYS A 264 -1.15 -12.34 16.48
CA LYS A 264 -1.65 -11.40 17.48
C LYS A 264 -2.62 -10.45 16.77
N THR A 265 -3.87 -10.42 17.21
CA THR A 265 -4.88 -9.53 16.64
C THR A 265 -4.50 -8.08 16.94
N LEU A 266 -4.70 -7.18 15.99
CA LEU A 266 -4.47 -5.75 16.21
C LEU A 266 -5.41 -5.22 17.30
N PRO A 267 -4.95 -4.26 18.14
CA PRO A 267 -5.86 -3.58 19.05
C PRO A 267 -6.93 -2.82 18.26
N GLN A 268 -8.16 -2.83 18.78
CA GLN A 268 -9.27 -2.03 18.25
C GLN A 268 -9.68 -0.99 19.31
N PRO A 269 -9.68 0.33 18.99
CA PRO A 269 -9.19 0.93 17.75
C PRO A 269 -7.65 0.89 17.65
N VAL A 270 -7.14 0.96 16.41
CA VAL A 270 -5.71 1.08 16.14
C VAL A 270 -5.19 2.40 16.71
N ARG A 271 -3.99 2.37 17.30
CA ARG A 271 -3.36 3.56 17.86
C ARG A 271 -2.58 4.30 16.79
N LEU A 272 -2.70 5.62 16.79
CA LEU A 272 -1.97 6.53 15.93
C LEU A 272 -0.94 7.32 16.74
N ASP A 273 0.17 7.68 16.11
CA ASP A 273 1.13 8.62 16.68
C ASP A 273 0.49 10.01 16.81
N SER A 274 0.79 10.72 17.89
CA SER A 274 0.47 12.15 17.98
C SER A 274 1.28 12.93 16.94
N LEU A 275 0.73 14.03 16.43
CA LEU A 275 1.45 14.91 15.52
C LEU A 275 2.78 15.39 16.13
N SER A 276 3.89 15.21 15.41
CA SER A 276 5.24 15.60 15.85
C SER A 276 5.97 16.46 14.79
N PRO A 277 6.99 17.25 15.17
CA PRO A 277 7.78 18.03 14.23
C PRO A 277 8.54 17.19 13.19
N GLU A 278 8.84 15.92 13.50
CA GLU A 278 9.56 14.96 12.65
C GLU A 278 8.63 14.22 11.68
N ILE A 279 7.35 14.57 11.67
CA ILE A 279 6.38 13.93 10.78
C ILE A 279 6.76 14.12 9.31
N THR A 280 6.46 13.10 8.52
CA THR A 280 6.79 13.02 7.09
C THR A 280 5.52 13.03 6.26
N PRO A 281 5.57 13.50 5.00
CA PRO A 281 4.46 13.28 4.07
C PRO A 281 4.06 11.80 3.99
N ASN A 282 2.80 11.56 3.64
CA ASN A 282 2.22 10.23 3.48
C ASN A 282 2.11 9.39 4.77
N SER A 283 2.21 10.01 5.95
CA SER A 283 1.92 9.37 7.24
C SER A 283 0.53 9.72 7.77
N ILE A 284 0.08 8.99 8.79
CA ILE A 284 -1.15 9.28 9.54
C ILE A 284 -0.81 9.55 11.01
N CYS A 285 -1.51 10.51 11.60
CA CYS A 285 -1.39 10.87 13.01
C CYS A 285 -2.75 11.16 13.66
N SER A 286 -2.77 11.12 14.99
CA SER A 286 -3.85 11.69 15.79
C SER A 286 -3.61 13.19 15.98
N LEU A 287 -4.63 13.99 15.72
CA LEU A 287 -4.59 15.45 15.77
C LEU A 287 -5.70 15.99 16.67
N SER A 288 -5.32 16.84 17.62
CA SER A 288 -6.23 17.70 18.36
C SER A 288 -5.72 19.13 18.37
N GLY A 289 -6.64 20.10 18.36
CA GLY A 289 -6.28 21.51 18.36
C GLY A 289 -7.48 22.44 18.43
N MET A 290 -7.19 23.72 18.55
CA MET A 290 -8.19 24.80 18.53
C MET A 290 -8.14 25.52 17.19
N ILE A 291 -9.31 25.83 16.63
CA ILE A 291 -9.39 26.56 15.37
C ILE A 291 -9.05 28.03 15.62
N VAL A 292 -8.03 28.53 14.94
CA VAL A 292 -7.56 29.93 15.03
C VAL A 292 -7.71 30.71 13.73
N GLY A 293 -8.09 30.03 12.65
CA GLY A 293 -8.33 30.66 11.36
C GLY A 293 -9.10 29.74 10.42
N VAL A 294 -9.73 30.33 9.43
CA VAL A 294 -10.46 29.64 8.36
C VAL A 294 -9.86 30.08 7.03
N ASP A 295 -9.61 29.14 6.11
CA ASP A 295 -9.26 29.51 4.74
C ASP A 295 -10.53 29.73 3.92
N GLU A 296 -10.99 30.98 3.93
CA GLU A 296 -12.18 31.44 3.22
C GLU A 296 -12.16 31.14 1.72
N ASN A 297 -10.97 31.07 1.09
CA ASN A 297 -10.86 30.76 -0.34
C ASN A 297 -11.26 29.32 -0.67
N THR A 298 -11.27 28.46 0.35
CA THR A 298 -11.59 27.02 0.23
C THR A 298 -12.85 26.64 1.01
N ALA A 299 -13.53 27.62 1.62
CA ALA A 299 -14.77 27.45 2.35
C ALA A 299 -15.96 27.64 1.41
N TYR A 300 -16.55 26.53 0.96
CA TYR A 300 -17.69 26.58 0.04
C TYR A 300 -18.66 25.44 0.31
N SER A 301 -19.94 25.77 0.19
CA SER A 301 -21.06 24.82 0.27
C SER A 301 -21.81 24.83 -1.05
N TRP A 302 -22.32 23.66 -1.44
CA TRP A 302 -23.03 23.51 -2.70
C TRP A 302 -24.10 22.43 -2.58
N PRO A 303 -25.21 22.55 -3.34
CA PRO A 303 -26.23 21.51 -3.37
C PRO A 303 -25.72 20.30 -4.15
N ALA A 304 -26.02 19.11 -3.67
CA ALA A 304 -25.78 17.84 -4.35
C ALA A 304 -27.04 16.98 -4.36
N CYS A 305 -27.15 16.11 -5.36
CA CYS A 305 -28.26 15.19 -5.49
C CYS A 305 -28.31 14.25 -4.27
N ASN A 306 -29.42 14.24 -3.55
CA ASN A 306 -29.68 13.34 -2.43
C ASN A 306 -29.88 11.87 -2.85
N HIS A 307 -30.01 11.59 -4.16
CA HIS A 307 -30.16 10.23 -4.68
C HIS A 307 -28.83 9.62 -5.13
N CYS A 308 -28.02 10.35 -5.90
CA CYS A 308 -26.77 9.83 -6.47
C CYS A 308 -25.50 10.54 -5.97
N GLY A 309 -25.63 11.59 -5.15
CA GLY A 309 -24.51 12.36 -4.61
C GLY A 309 -23.81 13.30 -5.61
N SER A 310 -24.27 13.38 -6.86
CA SER A 310 -23.68 14.25 -7.89
C SER A 310 -23.98 15.72 -7.62
N ASP A 311 -22.99 16.57 -7.90
CA ASP A 311 -23.06 18.04 -7.89
C ASP A 311 -23.58 18.65 -9.21
N ASN A 312 -23.83 17.83 -10.24
CA ASN A 312 -24.42 18.25 -11.52
C ASN A 312 -25.93 18.43 -11.41
N LEU A 313 -26.34 19.49 -10.71
CA LEU A 313 -27.73 19.89 -10.53
C LEU A 313 -28.06 21.12 -11.40
N GLU A 314 -29.11 21.01 -12.21
CA GLU A 314 -29.65 22.10 -13.00
C GLU A 314 -30.95 22.61 -12.39
N MET A 315 -31.18 23.93 -12.39
CA MET A 315 -32.45 24.49 -11.94
C MET A 315 -33.52 24.31 -13.01
N LEU A 316 -34.69 23.79 -12.63
CA LEU A 316 -35.83 23.65 -13.55
C LEU A 316 -36.49 25.01 -13.80
N ALA A 317 -36.54 25.43 -15.07
CA ALA A 317 -37.14 26.71 -15.47
C ALA A 317 -38.62 26.85 -15.06
N GLU A 318 -39.34 25.74 -14.95
CA GLU A 318 -40.77 25.70 -14.60
C GLU A 318 -41.03 25.75 -13.09
N ARG A 319 -40.02 25.41 -12.26
CA ARG A 319 -40.09 25.42 -10.79
C ARG A 319 -38.71 25.78 -10.22
N PRO A 320 -38.43 27.07 -9.95
CA PRO A 320 -37.10 27.53 -9.52
C PRO A 320 -36.64 27.02 -8.14
N GLN A 321 -37.48 26.25 -7.43
CA GLN A 321 -37.13 25.58 -6.18
C GLN A 321 -36.72 24.11 -6.37
N ASN A 322 -36.87 23.56 -7.58
CA ASN A 322 -36.60 22.16 -7.87
C ASN A 322 -35.33 22.03 -8.73
N PHE A 323 -34.47 21.10 -8.35
CA PHE A 323 -33.30 20.74 -9.13
C PHE A 323 -33.59 19.53 -10.02
N HIS A 324 -32.90 19.45 -11.15
CA HIS A 324 -32.82 18.25 -11.98
C HIS A 324 -31.38 17.75 -11.95
N CYS A 325 -31.16 16.51 -11.50
CA CYS A 325 -29.83 15.93 -11.52
C CYS A 325 -29.52 15.34 -12.90
N VAL A 326 -28.50 15.87 -13.57
CA VAL A 326 -28.10 15.40 -14.90
C VAL A 326 -27.61 13.96 -14.87
N SER A 327 -26.95 13.56 -13.77
CA SER A 327 -26.31 12.24 -13.63
C SER A 327 -27.32 11.10 -13.48
N CYS A 328 -28.37 11.27 -12.66
CA CYS A 328 -29.41 10.24 -12.45
C CYS A 328 -30.75 10.56 -13.11
N LYS A 329 -30.86 11.70 -13.82
CA LYS A 329 -32.05 12.15 -14.56
C LYS A 329 -33.31 12.23 -13.70
N SER A 330 -33.16 12.53 -12.41
CA SER A 330 -34.25 12.64 -11.47
C SER A 330 -34.47 14.09 -11.04
N VAL A 331 -35.73 14.43 -10.78
CA VAL A 331 -36.08 15.67 -10.09
C VAL A 331 -35.69 15.53 -8.61
N VAL A 332 -35.06 16.57 -8.08
CA VAL A 332 -34.53 16.66 -6.72
C VAL A 332 -35.25 17.83 -6.04
N ASP A 333 -36.20 17.51 -5.19
CA ASP A 333 -36.97 18.51 -4.42
C ASP A 333 -36.22 18.98 -3.17
N LYS A 334 -35.30 18.17 -2.64
CA LYS A 334 -34.48 18.46 -1.45
C LYS A 334 -33.04 17.99 -1.68
N PRO A 335 -32.16 18.85 -2.24
CA PRO A 335 -30.76 18.49 -2.38
C PRO A 335 -30.06 18.41 -1.03
N ASP A 336 -29.03 17.57 -0.95
CA ASP A 336 -28.12 17.54 0.20
C ASP A 336 -27.12 18.68 0.09
N THR A 337 -26.83 19.37 1.19
CA THR A 337 -25.75 20.36 1.22
C THR A 337 -24.41 19.67 1.41
N ARG A 338 -23.53 19.76 0.41
CA ARG A 338 -22.10 19.41 0.53
C ARG A 338 -21.32 20.63 0.99
N ILE A 339 -20.26 20.37 1.75
CA ILE A 339 -19.54 21.38 2.52
C ILE A 339 -18.06 21.02 2.47
N GLN A 340 -17.22 22.01 2.15
CA GLN A 340 -15.79 21.92 2.30
C GLN A 340 -15.28 23.05 3.20
N LEU A 341 -14.33 22.74 4.08
CA LEU A 341 -13.71 23.71 4.96
C LEU A 341 -12.26 23.29 5.23
N GLU A 342 -11.32 24.20 4.96
CA GLU A 342 -9.96 24.09 5.47
C GLU A 342 -9.75 25.11 6.60
N VAL A 343 -9.22 24.66 7.73
CA VAL A 343 -9.01 25.49 8.93
C VAL A 343 -7.54 25.53 9.32
N LEU A 344 -7.15 26.58 10.03
CA LEU A 344 -5.87 26.71 10.70
C LEU A 344 -6.02 26.32 12.17
N LEU A 345 -5.20 25.37 12.62
CA LEU A 345 -5.23 24.90 14.00
C LEU A 345 -3.99 25.35 14.79
N THR A 346 -4.21 25.68 16.06
CA THR A 346 -3.16 25.61 17.08
C THR A 346 -3.20 24.23 17.75
N SER A 347 -2.02 23.67 18.02
CA SER A 347 -1.87 22.39 18.70
C SER A 347 -0.74 22.51 19.74
N SER A 348 -0.38 21.41 20.40
CA SER A 348 0.74 21.35 21.34
C SER A 348 2.10 21.66 20.69
N LEU A 349 2.17 21.68 19.37
CA LEU A 349 3.35 22.09 18.60
C LEU A 349 3.47 23.61 18.55
N SER A 350 4.55 24.14 19.14
CA SER A 350 4.88 25.56 19.05
C SER A 350 5.46 25.91 17.67
N ASN A 351 5.22 27.15 17.22
CA ASN A 351 5.78 27.71 15.98
C ASN A 351 5.50 26.88 14.71
N CYS A 352 4.34 26.23 14.66
CA CYS A 352 3.89 25.45 13.52
C CYS A 352 2.55 25.98 13.00
N THR A 353 2.41 26.08 11.67
CA THR A 353 1.13 26.34 11.03
C THR A 353 0.54 25.02 10.56
N LEU A 354 -0.61 24.66 11.13
CA LEU A 354 -1.36 23.46 10.76
C LEU A 354 -2.56 23.86 9.93
N LYS A 355 -2.59 23.46 8.65
CA LYS A 355 -3.76 23.64 7.79
C LYS A 355 -4.44 22.30 7.59
N VAL A 356 -5.71 22.19 7.96
CA VAL A 356 -6.43 20.92 7.98
C VAL A 356 -7.69 21.02 7.13
N LYS A 357 -7.83 20.13 6.15
CA LYS A 357 -9.09 19.90 5.45
C LYS A 357 -9.97 18.97 6.28
N LEU A 358 -11.11 19.48 6.75
CA LEU A 358 -12.02 18.73 7.62
C LEU A 358 -13.02 17.90 6.81
N GLN A 359 -13.50 16.81 7.41
CA GLN A 359 -14.63 16.04 6.88
C GLN A 359 -15.95 16.75 7.12
N GLN A 360 -16.90 16.51 6.22
CA GLN A 360 -18.24 17.09 6.31
C GLN A 360 -18.93 16.81 7.67
N LYS A 361 -18.73 15.63 8.26
CA LYS A 361 -19.27 15.29 9.59
C LYS A 361 -18.72 16.21 10.69
N THR A 362 -17.42 16.47 10.67
CA THR A 362 -16.75 17.32 11.65
C THR A 362 -17.13 18.78 11.43
N ILE A 363 -17.18 19.23 10.18
CA ILE A 363 -17.65 20.58 9.84
C ILE A 363 -19.08 20.81 10.34
N MET A 364 -19.99 19.87 10.09
CA MET A 364 -21.37 19.95 10.59
C MET A 364 -21.41 20.00 12.12
N SER A 365 -20.58 19.21 12.83
CA SER A 365 -20.53 19.25 14.29
C SER A 365 -20.05 20.61 14.82
N ILE A 366 -19.12 21.25 14.12
CA ILE A 366 -18.60 22.58 14.46
C ILE A 366 -19.67 23.63 14.19
N ILE A 367 -20.32 23.62 13.03
CA ILE A 367 -21.27 24.67 12.64
C ILE A 367 -22.61 24.53 13.39
N ASN A 368 -23.12 23.31 13.57
CA ASN A 368 -24.44 23.06 14.17
C ASN A 368 -24.50 23.29 15.68
N THR A 369 -23.37 23.52 16.36
CA THR A 369 -23.40 23.96 17.77
C THR A 369 -24.11 25.31 17.93
N ALA A 370 -24.24 26.10 16.86
CA ALA A 370 -24.96 27.39 16.86
C ALA A 370 -26.42 27.29 16.34
N ALA A 371 -26.82 26.18 15.73
CA ALA A 371 -28.06 26.06 14.95
C ALA A 371 -29.12 25.16 15.63
N LEU A 372 -29.41 25.39 16.90
CA LEU A 372 -30.51 24.71 17.60
C LEU A 372 -31.91 25.15 17.10
N GLU A 373 -32.00 26.08 16.13
CA GLU A 373 -33.26 26.67 15.66
C GLU A 373 -33.31 26.85 14.13
N GLY A 374 -33.32 25.76 13.35
CA GLY A 374 -33.65 25.84 11.91
C GLY A 374 -33.15 24.67 11.07
N ASN A 375 -33.95 24.26 10.07
CA ASN A 375 -33.60 23.22 9.09
C ASN A 375 -32.75 23.75 7.92
N GLU A 376 -32.20 24.97 8.02
CA GLU A 376 -31.40 25.61 6.99
C GLU A 376 -29.93 25.71 7.43
N PHE A 377 -29.00 25.43 6.51
CA PHE A 377 -27.56 25.51 6.79
C PHE A 377 -27.19 26.99 7.01
N PRO A 378 -26.66 27.37 8.19
CA PRO A 378 -26.47 28.78 8.56
C PRO A 378 -25.31 29.47 7.81
N GLY A 379 -24.60 28.76 6.93
CA GLY A 379 -23.42 29.26 6.24
C GLY A 379 -22.15 29.19 7.09
N TYR A 380 -21.04 29.67 6.51
CA TYR A 380 -19.75 29.77 7.20
C TYR A 380 -19.61 31.15 7.82
N ASP A 381 -20.20 31.37 8.99
CA ASP A 381 -19.78 32.51 9.79
C ASP A 381 -18.48 32.15 10.49
N VAL A 382 -17.39 32.84 10.15
CA VAL A 382 -16.05 32.60 10.69
C VAL A 382 -16.07 32.71 12.21
N GLU A 383 -16.84 33.64 12.76
CA GLU A 383 -17.00 33.83 14.21
C GLU A 383 -17.60 32.60 14.90
N ASN A 384 -18.45 31.84 14.19
CA ASN A 384 -19.03 30.60 14.69
C ASN A 384 -18.06 29.40 14.63
N VAL A 385 -16.91 29.54 13.99
CA VAL A 385 -15.92 28.46 13.80
C VAL A 385 -14.67 28.69 14.65
N LEU A 386 -14.24 29.94 14.82
CA LEU A 386 -13.07 30.30 15.62
C LEU A 386 -13.22 29.89 17.09
N GLY A 387 -12.09 29.50 17.71
CA GLY A 387 -12.03 29.10 19.12
C GLY A 387 -12.59 27.70 19.42
N LYS A 388 -13.22 27.02 18.45
CA LYS A 388 -13.72 25.66 18.65
C LYS A 388 -12.59 24.64 18.68
N GLU A 389 -12.69 23.70 19.60
CA GLU A 389 -11.78 22.56 19.68
C GLU A 389 -12.19 21.46 18.70
N VAL A 390 -11.20 20.85 18.08
CA VAL A 390 -11.37 19.69 17.19
C VAL A 390 -10.46 18.56 17.63
N GLY A 391 -10.96 17.33 17.50
CA GLY A 391 -10.22 16.10 17.72
C GLY A 391 -10.56 15.36 19.01
N PRO A 392 -9.94 14.18 19.22
CA PRO A 392 -8.87 13.60 18.39
C PRO A 392 -9.37 13.16 17.00
N LEU A 393 -8.73 13.68 15.95
CA LEU A 393 -8.98 13.35 14.55
C LEU A 393 -7.88 12.43 14.01
N ALA A 394 -8.25 11.43 13.22
CA ALA A 394 -7.29 10.74 12.36
C ALA A 394 -6.99 11.66 11.16
N ALA A 395 -5.72 12.02 10.97
CA ALA A 395 -5.31 12.97 9.95
C ALA A 395 -4.20 12.38 9.07
N TYR A 396 -4.38 12.49 7.76
CA TYR A 396 -3.36 12.18 6.76
C TYR A 396 -2.49 13.41 6.46
N VAL A 397 -1.17 13.23 6.46
CA VAL A 397 -0.21 14.30 6.18
C VAL A 397 0.05 14.40 4.69
N ARG A 398 -0.50 15.43 4.05
CA ARG A 398 -0.33 15.64 2.60
C ARG A 398 1.05 16.22 2.28
N VAL A 399 1.49 17.20 3.07
CA VAL A 399 2.67 18.01 2.76
C VAL A 399 3.27 18.58 4.03
N VAL A 400 4.61 18.63 4.06
CA VAL A 400 5.40 19.19 5.15
C VAL A 400 6.42 20.14 4.53
N THR A 401 6.33 21.42 4.88
CA THR A 401 7.30 22.45 4.46
C THR A 401 8.04 22.94 5.70
N ARG A 402 9.39 22.95 5.65
CA ARG A 402 10.23 23.32 6.81
C ARG A 402 10.89 24.70 6.69
N LYS A 403 10.73 25.39 5.56
CA LYS A 403 11.33 26.69 5.27
C LYS A 403 10.26 27.60 4.64
N PRO A 404 10.05 28.85 5.10
CA PRO A 404 10.78 29.56 6.18
C PRO A 404 10.39 29.15 7.61
N ALA A 405 9.21 28.56 7.81
CA ALA A 405 8.74 28.00 9.08
C ALA A 405 8.08 26.63 8.85
N LEU A 406 7.82 25.88 9.92
CA LEU A 406 7.16 24.57 9.82
C LEU A 406 5.67 24.74 9.48
N TRP A 407 5.31 24.32 8.28
CA TRP A 407 3.94 24.31 7.79
C TRP A 407 3.54 22.89 7.41
N ILE A 408 2.41 22.42 7.93
CA ILE A 408 1.92 21.04 7.72
C ILE A 408 0.50 21.14 7.16
N GLY A 409 0.30 20.55 5.98
CA GLY A 409 -1.01 20.40 5.35
C GLY A 409 -1.56 19.00 5.62
N LEU A 410 -2.72 18.94 6.29
CA LEU A 410 -3.38 17.71 6.69
C LEU A 410 -4.79 17.59 6.09
N GLU A 411 -5.29 16.37 6.06
CA GLU A 411 -6.66 16.03 5.66
C GLU A 411 -7.23 15.05 6.67
N GLU A 412 -8.41 15.34 7.21
CA GLU A 412 -9.12 14.45 8.11
C GLU A 412 -9.61 13.21 7.35
N ILE A 413 -9.30 12.04 7.90
CA ILE A 413 -9.63 10.74 7.31
C ILE A 413 -10.46 9.90 8.30
N CYS A 414 -11.18 8.94 7.75
CA CYS A 414 -11.89 7.93 8.54
C CYS A 414 -11.09 6.62 8.42
N LEU A 415 -10.92 5.91 9.55
CA LEU A 415 -10.15 4.67 9.67
C LEU A 415 -11.04 3.51 10.10
#